data_AF-A0A2E9Q5L2-F1
#
_entry.id   AF-A0A2E9Q5L2-F1
#
_cell.length_a   1.000
_cell.length_b   1.000
_cell.length_c   1.000
_cell.angle_alpha   90.00
_cell.angle_beta   90.00
_cell.angle_gamma   90.00
#
_symmetry.space_group_name_H-M   'P 1'
#
loop_
_entity.id
_entity.type
_entity.pdbx_description
1 polymer ?
#
loop_
_entity_poly.entity_id
_entity_poly.type
_entity_poly.pdbx_seq_one_letter_code
_entity_poly.pdbx_strand_id
1 'polypeptide(L)'
;MAKKSTDTATKKGANSSPKKSAKTTAKRKATAKPAASGSDPNPAPPRKGELNFTARFDTNQVDQLKTSGEIDLTFPRFPHEKQMDQTEICLKCHGCCMYITVPLDYPRSNEQKDLYTWYLLHRNVEIYIDHDKTWAIIFKTPCDKLLANGMCGIYETRPQLCRDYSPDSCSRVGKDHMHLFQTPAEMHAYLDRNKKKTSKKAAKKTSKKATRK
;
A
#
# COMPACT_ATOMS: atom_id res chain seq x y z
N MET A 1 46.08 -21.89 -32.23
CA MET A 1 46.69 -20.79 -31.44
C MET A 1 45.67 -20.42 -30.36
N ALA A 2 45.81 -20.92 -29.12
CA ALA A 2 46.48 -20.25 -27.99
C ALA A 2 45.74 -18.96 -27.56
N LYS A 3 45.41 -18.66 -26.30
CA LYS A 3 45.35 -19.33 -24.98
C LYS A 3 44.93 -18.21 -23.98
N LYS A 4 44.43 -18.59 -22.80
CA LYS A 4 44.29 -17.82 -21.52
C LYS A 4 43.09 -16.87 -21.42
N SER A 5 42.14 -17.02 -20.48
CA SER A 5 42.17 -17.22 -19.01
C SER A 5 42.80 -16.05 -18.26
N THR A 6 42.02 -15.37 -17.42
CA THR A 6 42.37 -15.13 -16.00
C THR A 6 41.16 -14.65 -15.20
N ASP A 7 40.82 -15.44 -14.17
CA ASP A 7 40.22 -15.02 -12.91
C ASP A 7 40.93 -13.82 -12.28
N THR A 8 40.21 -13.00 -11.51
CA THR A 8 40.73 -12.50 -10.23
C THR A 8 39.60 -12.24 -9.24
N ALA A 9 39.49 -13.13 -8.24
CA ALA A 9 38.89 -12.86 -6.94
C ALA A 9 39.92 -12.22 -6.01
N THR A 10 39.53 -11.27 -5.14
CA THR A 10 40.25 -10.93 -3.90
C THR A 10 39.26 -10.24 -2.93
N LYS A 11 38.71 -11.00 -1.96
CA LYS A 11 38.98 -10.97 -0.50
C LYS A 11 38.45 -9.73 0.25
N LYS A 12 37.46 -9.94 1.13
CA LYS A 12 37.56 -10.24 2.59
C LYS A 12 37.73 -8.98 3.44
N GLY A 13 36.68 -8.67 4.19
CA GLY A 13 36.71 -7.82 5.38
C GLY A 13 35.75 -8.37 6.41
N ALA A 14 36.13 -9.49 7.04
CA ALA A 14 35.52 -9.95 8.27
C ALA A 14 36.00 -9.03 9.40
N ASN A 15 35.10 -8.51 10.22
CA ASN A 15 35.46 -8.28 11.61
C ASN A 15 34.31 -8.71 12.53
N SER A 16 34.69 -9.51 13.51
CA SER A 16 33.84 -10.24 14.41
C SER A 16 34.16 -9.82 15.84
N SER A 17 33.10 -9.82 16.65
CA SER A 17 33.11 -10.06 18.10
C SER A 17 33.44 -8.84 18.99
N PRO A 18 33.13 -8.94 20.30
CA PRO A 18 31.84 -9.31 20.88
C PRO A 18 31.48 -8.34 22.02
N LYS A 19 30.22 -8.33 22.49
CA LYS A 19 29.96 -8.01 23.91
C LYS A 19 28.65 -8.62 24.38
N LYS A 20 28.81 -9.74 25.09
CA LYS A 20 27.86 -10.26 26.07
C LYS A 20 27.64 -9.20 27.16
N SER A 21 26.39 -9.07 27.61
CA SER A 21 25.95 -8.76 28.98
C SER A 21 24.47 -8.41 28.91
N ALA A 22 23.60 -8.73 29.85
CA ALA A 22 23.55 -9.71 30.92
C ALA A 22 22.05 -9.77 31.25
N LYS A 23 21.53 -10.97 31.47
CA LYS A 23 20.16 -11.19 31.94
C LYS A 23 20.13 -10.73 33.40
N THR A 24 19.40 -9.65 33.71
CA THR A 24 19.02 -9.34 35.09
C THR A 24 17.51 -9.16 35.17
N THR A 25 16.88 -10.24 35.62
CA THR A 25 15.57 -10.28 36.26
C THR A 25 15.55 -9.33 37.45
N ALA A 26 14.72 -8.28 37.39
CA ALA A 26 14.36 -7.49 38.57
C ALA A 26 12.84 -7.38 38.64
N LYS A 27 12.26 -8.32 39.39
CA LYS A 27 10.89 -8.30 39.88
C LYS A 27 10.75 -7.09 40.80
N ARG A 28 10.03 -6.05 40.38
CA ARG A 28 9.61 -4.96 41.29
C ARG A 28 8.09 -4.83 41.33
N LYS A 29 7.65 -5.13 42.54
CA LYS A 29 6.35 -5.05 43.19
C LYS A 29 5.55 -3.80 42.77
N ALA A 30 4.25 -4.01 42.53
CA ALA A 30 3.24 -2.98 42.44
C ALA A 30 3.17 -2.17 43.74
N THR A 31 3.15 -0.84 43.64
CA THR A 31 2.53 0.05 44.63
C THR A 31 2.21 1.42 44.00
N ALA A 32 0.97 1.85 44.27
CA ALA A 32 0.50 3.22 44.43
C ALA A 32 0.43 4.15 43.19
N LYS A 33 -0.82 4.40 42.79
CA LYS A 33 -1.31 5.60 42.10
C LYS A 33 -0.99 6.86 42.93
N PRO A 34 -0.45 7.93 42.35
CA PRO A 34 -0.61 9.26 42.91
C PRO A 34 -1.77 9.99 42.22
N ALA A 35 -2.42 10.80 43.04
CA ALA A 35 -3.59 11.58 42.75
C ALA A 35 -3.34 12.69 41.70
N ALA A 36 -4.43 13.06 41.03
CA ALA A 36 -4.54 14.34 40.36
C ALA A 36 -4.50 15.47 41.40
N SER A 37 -3.63 16.47 41.20
CA SER A 37 -3.89 17.90 41.46
C SER A 37 -2.56 18.67 41.41
N GLY A 38 -2.58 19.83 40.75
CA GLY A 38 -1.43 20.74 40.69
C GLY A 38 -1.21 21.27 39.27
N SER A 39 -2.03 22.23 38.86
CA SER A 39 -1.76 23.07 37.70
C SER A 39 -0.65 24.07 38.05
N ASP A 40 0.57 23.84 37.59
CA ASP A 40 1.60 24.88 37.58
C ASP A 40 1.22 25.94 36.52
N PRO A 41 1.04 27.22 36.88
CA PRO A 41 0.53 28.23 35.96
C PRO A 41 1.59 28.81 35.01
N ASN A 42 2.83 28.30 35.01
CA ASN A 42 3.86 28.84 34.11
C ASN A 42 4.98 27.83 33.80
N PRO A 43 4.92 27.08 32.67
CA PRO A 43 6.05 26.27 32.25
C PRO A 43 7.20 27.18 31.79
N ALA A 44 8.43 26.85 32.21
CA ALA A 44 9.64 27.55 31.79
C ALA A 44 9.71 27.63 30.24
N PRO A 45 10.21 28.74 29.67
CA PRO A 45 10.29 28.89 28.22
C PRO A 45 11.18 27.79 27.62
N PRO A 46 10.80 27.23 26.45
CA PRO A 46 11.54 26.12 25.85
C PRO A 46 12.96 26.57 25.49
N ARG A 47 13.94 25.72 25.79
CA ARG A 47 15.33 25.90 25.33
C ARG A 47 15.36 25.79 23.81
N LYS A 48 16.10 26.69 23.14
CA LYS A 48 16.23 26.69 21.67
C LYS A 48 16.72 25.31 21.20
N GLY A 49 15.90 24.64 20.39
CA GLY A 49 16.26 23.39 19.70
C GLY A 49 15.64 22.11 20.26
N GLU A 50 14.84 22.16 21.32
CA GLU A 50 14.10 20.99 21.82
C GLU A 50 12.68 20.99 21.21
N LEU A 51 12.32 19.94 20.45
CA LEU A 51 10.96 19.78 19.96
C LEU A 51 10.03 19.67 21.17
N ASN A 52 9.18 20.67 21.35
CA ASN A 52 8.35 20.82 22.53
C ASN A 52 7.18 19.82 22.49
N PHE A 53 7.39 18.58 22.93
CA PHE A 53 6.38 17.51 22.92
C PHE A 53 5.18 17.82 23.84
N THR A 54 5.30 18.84 24.71
CA THR A 54 4.21 19.36 25.55
C THR A 54 3.44 20.51 24.91
N ALA A 55 3.84 21.02 23.74
CA ALA A 55 2.94 21.83 22.94
C ALA A 55 1.72 20.94 22.64
N ARG A 56 0.51 21.41 22.97
CA ARG A 56 -0.73 20.73 22.59
C ARG A 56 -0.71 20.59 21.07
N PHE A 57 -0.36 19.39 20.60
CA PHE A 57 -0.46 19.04 19.21
C PHE A 57 -1.95 19.15 18.87
N ASP A 58 -2.30 20.06 17.96
CA ASP A 58 -3.69 20.29 17.60
C ASP A 58 -4.22 19.07 16.85
N THR A 59 -4.86 18.18 17.59
CA THR A 59 -5.44 16.95 17.04
C THR A 59 -6.51 17.26 16.00
N ASN A 60 -7.15 18.44 16.05
CA ASN A 60 -8.11 18.85 15.02
C ASN A 60 -7.44 19.02 13.66
N GLN A 61 -6.19 19.46 13.59
CA GLN A 61 -5.49 19.59 12.31
C GLN A 61 -5.28 18.21 11.66
N VAL A 62 -4.95 17.19 12.44
CA VAL A 62 -4.79 15.82 11.93
C VAL A 62 -6.13 15.19 11.58
N ASP A 63 -7.19 15.46 12.33
CA ASP A 63 -8.52 14.93 12.01
C ASP A 63 -9.16 15.63 10.80
N GLN A 64 -8.91 16.93 10.61
CA GLN A 64 -9.20 17.64 9.36
C GLN A 64 -8.40 17.06 8.19
N LEU A 65 -7.11 16.76 8.39
CA LEU A 65 -6.29 16.06 7.39
C LEU A 65 -6.70 14.61 7.17
N LYS A 66 -7.52 13.98 8.01
CA LYS A 66 -8.08 12.64 7.79
C LYS A 66 -9.43 12.66 7.08
N THR A 67 -10.13 13.79 7.08
CA THR A 67 -11.48 13.93 6.52
C THR A 67 -11.54 14.75 5.23
N SER A 68 -10.68 15.77 5.09
CA SER A 68 -10.58 16.56 3.85
C SER A 68 -9.92 15.73 2.74
N GLY A 69 -10.65 15.44 1.65
CA GLY A 69 -10.09 14.83 0.44
C GLY A 69 -10.31 13.33 0.25
N GLU A 70 -11.32 12.73 0.89
CA GLU A 70 -11.77 11.39 0.46
C GLU A 70 -12.31 11.48 -0.96
N ILE A 71 -11.68 10.74 -1.88
CA ILE A 71 -12.09 10.65 -3.28
C ILE A 71 -12.66 9.27 -3.47
N ASP A 72 -13.96 9.19 -3.76
CA ASP A 72 -14.56 7.97 -4.25
C ASP A 72 -14.40 7.88 -5.77
N LEU A 73 -14.01 6.71 -6.27
CA LEU A 73 -13.92 6.44 -7.71
C LEU A 73 -15.32 6.08 -8.23
N THR A 74 -16.25 7.01 -8.11
CA THR A 74 -17.58 6.84 -8.67
C THR A 74 -17.54 7.12 -10.17
N PHE A 75 -17.71 6.08 -10.98
CA PHE A 75 -17.82 6.24 -12.44
C PHE A 75 -19.25 6.65 -12.81
N PRO A 76 -19.45 7.75 -13.57
CA PRO A 76 -20.78 8.22 -13.92
C PRO A 76 -21.48 7.25 -14.87
N ARG A 77 -22.69 6.76 -14.51
CA ARG A 77 -23.55 5.99 -15.43
C ARG A 77 -24.36 6.92 -16.32
N PHE A 78 -24.67 6.47 -17.53
CA PHE A 78 -25.38 7.29 -18.52
C PHE A 78 -26.79 6.76 -18.81
N PRO A 79 -27.81 7.61 -19.03
CA PRO A 79 -29.21 7.18 -19.24
C PRO A 79 -29.42 6.23 -20.43
N HIS A 80 -28.60 6.34 -21.48
CA HIS A 80 -28.66 5.55 -22.72
C HIS A 80 -27.46 4.61 -22.90
N GLU A 81 -26.82 4.18 -21.80
CA GLU A 81 -25.57 3.40 -21.84
C GLU A 81 -25.67 2.10 -22.66
N LYS A 82 -26.84 1.46 -22.73
CA LYS A 82 -27.06 0.25 -23.53
C LYS A 82 -26.97 0.45 -25.04
N GLN A 83 -27.07 1.68 -25.51
CA GLN A 83 -27.12 2.04 -26.93
C GLN A 83 -25.81 2.68 -27.42
N MET A 84 -24.89 2.98 -26.49
CA MET A 84 -23.62 3.63 -26.80
C MET A 84 -22.51 2.60 -27.00
N ASP A 85 -21.53 2.95 -27.82
CA ASP A 85 -20.30 2.17 -27.95
C ASP A 85 -19.38 2.38 -26.73
N GLN A 86 -18.51 1.41 -26.46
CA GLN A 86 -17.49 1.50 -25.40
C GLN A 86 -16.59 2.73 -25.56
N THR A 87 -16.26 3.11 -26.79
CA THR A 87 -15.46 4.30 -27.09
C THR A 87 -16.19 5.58 -26.68
N GLU A 88 -17.49 5.69 -26.99
CA GLU A 88 -18.32 6.85 -26.64
C GLU A 88 -18.48 6.99 -25.12
N ILE A 89 -18.64 5.87 -24.42
CA ILE A 89 -18.69 5.82 -22.96
C ILE A 89 -17.35 6.29 -22.38
N CYS A 90 -16.23 5.80 -22.91
CA CYS A 90 -14.89 6.14 -22.44
C CYS A 90 -14.62 7.65 -22.54
N LEU A 91 -14.95 8.27 -23.68
CA LEU A 91 -14.77 9.70 -23.93
C LEU A 91 -15.52 10.60 -22.94
N LYS A 92 -16.69 10.16 -22.46
CA LYS A 92 -17.54 10.93 -21.53
C LYS A 92 -17.26 10.62 -20.05
N CYS A 93 -16.63 9.48 -19.77
CA CYS A 93 -16.48 8.94 -18.42
C CYS A 93 -15.44 9.66 -17.57
N HIS A 94 -14.33 10.10 -18.18
CA HIS A 94 -13.15 10.72 -17.54
C HIS A 94 -12.52 9.97 -16.35
N GLY A 95 -13.02 8.79 -15.97
CA GLY A 95 -12.61 8.08 -14.77
C GLY A 95 -11.16 7.59 -14.79
N CYS A 96 -10.56 7.35 -15.97
CA CYS A 96 -9.14 7.01 -16.10
C CYS A 96 -8.19 8.14 -15.68
N CYS A 97 -8.70 9.37 -15.54
CA CYS A 97 -7.94 10.52 -15.04
C CYS A 97 -8.13 10.75 -13.53
N MET A 98 -8.89 9.90 -12.84
CA MET A 98 -9.22 10.06 -11.40
C MET A 98 -8.30 9.25 -10.48
N TYR A 99 -7.46 8.40 -11.05
CA TYR A 99 -6.53 7.56 -10.30
C TYR A 99 -5.31 7.20 -11.14
N ILE A 100 -4.27 6.71 -10.46
CA ILE A 100 -3.15 6.02 -11.08
C ILE A 100 -3.04 4.61 -10.52
N THR A 101 -2.60 3.68 -11.36
CA THR A 101 -2.36 2.30 -10.97
C THR A 101 -0.91 1.93 -11.21
N VAL A 102 -0.28 1.28 -10.23
CA VAL A 102 1.08 0.78 -10.34
C VAL A 102 1.08 -0.74 -10.12
N PRO A 103 1.69 -1.54 -11.01
CA PRO A 103 1.81 -2.97 -10.80
C PRO A 103 2.68 -3.28 -9.58
N LEU A 104 2.26 -4.27 -8.80
CA LEU A 104 2.96 -4.76 -7.62
C LEU A 104 3.25 -6.26 -7.75
N ASP A 105 4.28 -6.70 -7.05
CA ASP A 105 4.57 -8.12 -6.87
C ASP A 105 3.75 -8.71 -5.73
N TYR A 106 3.53 -10.03 -5.77
CA TYR A 106 2.97 -10.76 -4.63
C TYR A 106 3.90 -10.64 -3.40
N PRO A 107 3.40 -10.27 -2.20
CA PRO A 107 4.24 -10.01 -1.04
C PRO A 107 4.77 -11.30 -0.41
N ARG A 108 5.96 -11.74 -0.85
CA ARG A 108 6.61 -12.97 -0.39
C ARG A 108 7.33 -12.76 0.93
N SER A 109 8.07 -11.65 1.06
CA SER A 109 8.84 -11.33 2.27
C SER A 109 7.97 -10.67 3.34
N ASN A 110 8.47 -10.59 4.58
CA ASN A 110 7.79 -9.83 5.63
C ASN A 110 7.95 -8.33 5.42
N GLU A 111 9.09 -7.88 4.89
CA GLU A 111 9.34 -6.48 4.52
C GLU A 111 8.34 -5.97 3.48
N GLN A 112 8.05 -6.77 2.43
CA GLN A 112 7.04 -6.40 1.44
C GLN A 112 5.63 -6.31 2.05
N LYS A 113 5.30 -7.19 3.00
CA LYS A 113 4.01 -7.11 3.70
C LYS A 113 3.91 -5.85 4.55
N ASP A 114 5.00 -5.47 5.19
CA ASP A 114 5.08 -4.24 5.99
C ASP A 114 4.97 -3.00 5.10
N LEU A 115 5.66 -3.01 3.95
CA LEU A 115 5.54 -1.95 2.94
C LEU A 115 4.10 -1.79 2.43
N TYR A 116 3.42 -2.90 2.12
CA TYR A 116 2.03 -2.82 1.64
C TYR A 116 1.05 -2.44 2.75
N THR A 117 1.36 -2.82 3.98
CA THR A 117 0.64 -2.33 5.17
C THR A 117 0.80 -0.83 5.29
N TRP A 118 2.02 -0.31 5.16
CA TRP A 118 2.29 1.11 5.17
C TRP A 118 1.53 1.85 4.06
N TYR A 119 1.47 1.32 2.83
CA TYR A 119 0.64 1.89 1.77
C TYR A 119 -0.84 1.99 2.16
N LEU A 120 -1.44 0.90 2.64
CA LEU A 120 -2.86 0.83 3.04
C LEU A 120 -3.21 1.62 4.31
N LEU A 121 -2.22 2.16 5.03
CA LEU A 121 -2.46 3.09 6.14
C LEU A 121 -2.70 4.53 5.65
N HIS A 122 -2.44 4.82 4.38
CA HIS A 122 -2.69 6.13 3.78
C HIS A 122 -4.08 6.15 3.14
N ARG A 123 -4.71 7.33 3.17
CA ARG A 123 -6.00 7.55 2.53
C ARG A 123 -5.86 7.48 1.01
N ASN A 124 -6.95 7.14 0.34
CA ASN A 124 -7.04 7.12 -1.12
C ASN A 124 -6.05 6.12 -1.75
N VAL A 125 -5.58 5.14 -0.97
CA VAL A 125 -4.71 4.06 -1.41
C VAL A 125 -5.43 2.74 -1.25
N GLU A 126 -5.48 1.97 -2.33
CA GLU A 126 -6.11 0.65 -2.33
C GLU A 126 -5.19 -0.32 -3.07
N ILE A 127 -5.20 -1.59 -2.67
CA ILE A 127 -4.46 -2.65 -3.38
C ILE A 127 -5.47 -3.65 -3.90
N TYR A 128 -5.36 -4.04 -5.16
CA TYR A 128 -6.24 -5.04 -5.76
C TYR A 128 -5.46 -6.18 -6.42
N ILE A 129 -6.19 -7.27 -6.65
CA ILE A 129 -5.72 -8.43 -7.40
C ILE A 129 -6.62 -8.57 -8.63
N ASP A 130 -6.03 -8.53 -9.81
CA ASP A 130 -6.73 -8.69 -11.08
C ASP A 130 -7.04 -10.19 -11.36
N HIS A 131 -7.84 -10.47 -12.38
CA HIS A 131 -8.20 -11.82 -12.83
C HIS A 131 -6.99 -12.68 -13.22
N ASP A 132 -5.93 -12.05 -13.70
CA ASP A 132 -4.67 -12.69 -14.04
C ASP A 132 -3.78 -12.94 -12.80
N LYS A 133 -4.30 -12.67 -11.60
CA LYS A 133 -3.61 -12.79 -10.29
C LYS A 133 -2.41 -11.84 -10.16
N THR A 134 -2.38 -10.80 -10.98
CA THR A 134 -1.44 -9.68 -10.86
C THR A 134 -1.90 -8.79 -9.70
N TRP A 135 -0.93 -8.29 -8.94
CA TRP A 135 -1.20 -7.33 -7.88
C TRP A 135 -0.98 -5.93 -8.43
N ALA A 136 -1.75 -4.98 -7.95
CA ALA A 136 -1.55 -3.58 -8.27
C ALA A 136 -2.06 -2.69 -7.14
N ILE A 137 -1.51 -1.49 -7.06
CA ILE A 137 -1.91 -0.45 -6.12
C ILE A 137 -2.56 0.69 -6.89
N ILE A 138 -3.66 1.20 -6.36
CA ILE A 138 -4.41 2.34 -6.86
C ILE A 138 -4.17 3.50 -5.92
N PHE A 139 -3.82 4.65 -6.48
CA PHE A 139 -3.85 5.93 -5.79
C PHE A 139 -4.98 6.76 -6.41
N LYS A 140 -5.99 7.09 -5.60
CA LYS A 140 -7.13 7.94 -6.02
C LYS A 140 -6.71 9.40 -5.98
N THR A 141 -6.03 9.83 -7.05
CA THR A 141 -5.52 11.18 -7.23
C THR A 141 -5.99 11.69 -8.60
N PRO A 142 -6.80 12.77 -8.64
CA PRO A 142 -7.28 13.34 -9.89
C PRO A 142 -6.13 14.01 -10.63
N CYS A 143 -6.12 13.91 -11.95
CA CYS A 143 -5.14 14.58 -12.78
C CYS A 143 -5.37 16.10 -12.79
N ASP A 144 -4.32 16.89 -12.52
CA ASP A 144 -4.37 18.37 -12.57
C ASP A 144 -4.71 18.95 -13.96
N LYS A 145 -4.65 18.14 -15.01
CA LYS A 145 -4.99 18.53 -16.39
C LYS A 145 -6.42 18.13 -16.78
N LEU A 146 -7.21 17.58 -15.86
CA LEU A 146 -8.61 17.27 -16.08
C LEU A 146 -9.45 18.56 -16.03
N LEU A 147 -10.17 18.84 -17.11
CA LEU A 147 -11.06 20.00 -17.20
C LEU A 147 -12.44 19.68 -16.60
N ALA A 148 -13.19 20.73 -16.25
CA ALA A 148 -14.53 20.61 -15.68
C ALA A 148 -15.55 19.89 -16.60
N ASN A 149 -15.29 19.86 -17.91
CA ASN A 149 -16.10 19.14 -18.89
C ASN A 149 -15.69 17.66 -19.04
N GLY A 150 -14.77 17.14 -18.20
CA GLY A 150 -14.28 15.77 -18.25
C GLY A 150 -13.22 15.51 -19.33
N MET A 151 -12.79 16.53 -20.06
CA MET A 151 -11.76 16.39 -21.10
C MET A 151 -10.35 16.66 -20.57
N CYS A 152 -9.34 16.12 -21.26
CA CYS A 152 -7.95 16.40 -20.94
C CYS A 152 -7.51 17.74 -21.55
N GLY A 153 -7.03 18.66 -20.72
CA GLY A 153 -6.53 19.97 -21.17
C GLY A 153 -5.21 19.92 -21.95
N ILE A 154 -4.53 18.77 -21.96
CA ILE A 154 -3.29 18.54 -22.72
C ILE A 154 -3.42 17.37 -23.70
N TYR A 155 -4.62 17.14 -24.26
CA TYR A 155 -4.93 15.94 -25.05
C TYR A 155 -3.90 15.62 -26.15
N GLU A 156 -3.44 16.65 -26.88
CA GLU A 156 -2.46 16.53 -27.97
C GLU A 156 -1.03 16.30 -27.50
N THR A 157 -0.69 16.66 -26.27
CA THR A 157 0.66 16.55 -25.68
C THR A 157 0.70 15.53 -24.54
N ARG A 158 -0.29 14.63 -24.48
CA ARG A 158 -0.36 13.56 -23.48
C ARG A 158 0.91 12.70 -23.46
N PRO A 159 1.33 12.24 -22.27
CA PRO A 159 2.36 11.21 -22.13
C PRO A 159 1.98 9.93 -22.89
N GLN A 160 2.98 9.14 -23.31
CA GLN A 160 2.74 7.90 -24.06
C GLN A 160 1.82 6.93 -23.31
N LEU A 161 1.99 6.76 -22.00
CA LEU A 161 1.11 5.92 -21.18
C LEU A 161 -0.38 6.29 -21.32
N CYS A 162 -0.71 7.58 -21.44
CA CYS A 162 -2.09 8.04 -21.63
C CYS A 162 -2.59 7.86 -23.07
N ARG A 163 -1.68 7.74 -24.04
CA ARG A 163 -2.00 7.46 -25.45
C ARG A 163 -2.21 5.97 -25.69
N ASP A 164 -1.43 5.15 -25.02
CA ASP A 164 -1.47 3.69 -25.09
C ASP A 164 -2.64 3.08 -24.30
N TYR A 165 -3.40 3.91 -23.59
CA TYR A 165 -4.55 3.46 -22.79
C TYR A 165 -5.68 2.92 -23.68
N SER A 166 -6.12 1.69 -23.39
CA SER A 166 -7.25 1.05 -24.07
C SER A 166 -8.51 1.00 -23.19
N PRO A 167 -9.71 1.32 -23.72
CA PRO A 167 -10.98 1.16 -23.02
C PRO A 167 -11.23 -0.25 -22.46
N ASP A 168 -10.67 -1.29 -23.07
CA ASP A 168 -10.83 -2.70 -22.63
C ASP A 168 -10.23 -2.95 -21.24
N SER A 169 -9.20 -2.19 -20.89
CA SER A 169 -8.51 -2.26 -19.59
C SER A 169 -9.13 -1.35 -18.52
N CYS A 170 -10.21 -0.64 -18.85
CA CYS A 170 -10.84 0.31 -17.95
C CYS A 170 -11.56 -0.38 -16.79
N SER A 171 -11.40 0.08 -15.55
CA SER A 171 -12.13 -0.48 -14.40
C SER A 171 -13.66 -0.34 -14.48
N ARG A 172 -14.18 0.50 -15.39
CA ARG A 172 -15.61 0.64 -15.66
C ARG A 172 -16.16 -0.46 -16.59
N VAL A 173 -15.37 -0.85 -17.60
CA VAL A 173 -15.76 -1.78 -18.67
C VAL A 173 -15.18 -3.18 -18.42
N GLY A 174 -14.02 -3.22 -17.77
CA GLY A 174 -13.28 -4.38 -17.33
C GLY A 174 -13.95 -5.10 -16.17
N LYS A 175 -13.56 -6.34 -15.99
CA LYS A 175 -14.11 -7.21 -14.96
C LYS A 175 -13.73 -6.67 -13.57
N ASP A 176 -14.66 -6.79 -12.65
CA ASP A 176 -14.46 -6.43 -11.24
C ASP A 176 -13.21 -7.14 -10.68
N HIS A 177 -12.39 -6.44 -9.91
CA HIS A 177 -11.18 -7.03 -9.33
C HIS A 177 -11.51 -8.32 -8.55
N MET A 178 -10.62 -9.32 -8.57
CA MET A 178 -10.86 -10.55 -7.80
C MET A 178 -10.91 -10.26 -6.30
N HIS A 179 -10.04 -9.37 -5.84
CA HIS A 179 -9.96 -8.92 -4.46
C HIS A 179 -9.54 -7.46 -4.44
N LEU A 180 -10.19 -6.67 -3.58
CA LEU A 180 -9.81 -5.31 -3.22
C LEU A 180 -9.46 -5.30 -1.73
N PHE A 181 -8.40 -4.57 -1.39
CA PHE A 181 -7.96 -4.32 -0.04
C PHE A 181 -7.95 -2.81 0.18
N GLN A 182 -8.84 -2.34 1.04
CA GLN A 182 -8.88 -0.95 1.48
C GLN A 182 -8.21 -0.80 2.84
N THR A 183 -8.15 -1.89 3.63
CA THR A 183 -7.52 -1.91 4.94
C THR A 183 -6.40 -2.94 5.03
N PRO A 184 -5.36 -2.70 5.86
CA PRO A 184 -4.33 -3.71 6.10
C PRO A 184 -4.90 -5.03 6.64
N ALA A 185 -5.94 -4.96 7.47
CA ALA A 185 -6.58 -6.14 8.06
C ALA A 185 -7.14 -7.10 7.00
N GLU A 186 -7.78 -6.57 5.95
CA GLU A 186 -8.29 -7.37 4.82
C GLU A 186 -7.18 -8.09 4.08
N MET A 187 -6.10 -7.36 3.76
CA MET A 187 -4.93 -7.92 3.08
C MET A 187 -4.29 -9.03 3.91
N HIS A 188 -4.09 -8.81 5.21
CA HIS A 188 -3.48 -9.80 6.10
C HIS A 188 -4.36 -11.05 6.22
N ALA A 189 -5.67 -10.87 6.36
CA ALA A 189 -6.63 -11.97 6.38
C ALA A 189 -6.62 -12.78 5.07
N TYR A 190 -6.45 -12.12 3.91
CA TYR A 190 -6.26 -12.80 2.63
C TYR A 190 -4.97 -13.64 2.60
N LEU A 191 -3.84 -13.05 3.00
CA LEU A 191 -2.55 -13.72 2.99
C LEU A 191 -2.55 -14.95 3.91
N ASP A 192 -3.15 -14.85 5.10
CA ASP A 192 -3.21 -15.96 6.05
C ASP A 192 -4.15 -17.09 5.61
N ARG A 193 -5.28 -16.75 4.97
CA ARG A 193 -6.13 -17.76 4.32
C ARG A 193 -5.37 -18.50 3.22
N ASN A 194 -4.58 -17.80 2.41
CA ASN A 194 -3.79 -18.44 1.36
C ASN A 194 -2.65 -19.31 1.91
N LYS A 195 -1.92 -18.87 2.94
CA LYS A 195 -0.93 -19.72 3.63
C LYS A 195 -1.55 -21.02 4.14
N LYS A 196 -2.70 -20.96 4.82
CA LYS A 196 -3.43 -22.14 5.32
C LYS A 196 -3.88 -23.09 4.19
N LYS A 197 -4.31 -22.55 3.05
CA LYS A 197 -4.65 -23.36 1.86
C LYS A 197 -3.41 -24.07 1.31
N THR A 198 -2.26 -23.41 1.25
CA THR A 198 -1.01 -24.02 0.77
C THR A 198 -0.50 -25.11 1.70
N SER A 199 -0.53 -24.91 3.03
CA SER A 199 -0.09 -25.92 4.00
C SER A 199 -0.99 -27.17 4.00
N LYS A 200 -2.31 -27.00 3.94
CA LYS A 200 -3.26 -28.13 3.80
C LYS A 200 -3.05 -28.92 2.50
N LYS A 201 -2.80 -28.24 1.38
CA LYS A 201 -2.49 -28.90 0.10
C LYS A 201 -1.17 -29.66 0.16
N ALA A 202 -0.15 -29.12 0.81
CA ALA A 202 1.13 -29.80 1.02
C ALA A 202 0.92 -31.08 1.86
N ALA A 203 0.23 -30.98 3.00
CA ALA A 203 -0.05 -32.11 3.89
C ALA A 203 -0.84 -33.25 3.20
N LYS A 204 -1.83 -32.91 2.36
CA LYS A 204 -2.63 -33.89 1.59
C LYS A 204 -1.81 -34.57 0.48
N LYS A 205 -0.84 -33.87 -0.12
CA LYS A 205 0.07 -34.47 -1.12
C LYS A 205 1.05 -35.43 -0.47
N THR A 206 1.59 -35.11 0.71
CA THR A 206 2.47 -36.00 1.46
C THR A 206 1.75 -37.26 1.94
N SER A 207 0.51 -37.16 2.43
CA SER A 207 -0.26 -38.34 2.83
C SER A 207 -0.63 -39.23 1.64
N LYS A 208 -1.10 -38.67 0.53
CA LYS A 208 -1.44 -39.44 -0.69
C LYS A 208 -0.24 -40.13 -1.33
N LYS A 209 0.98 -39.61 -1.16
CA LYS A 209 2.23 -40.25 -1.62
C LYS A 209 2.66 -41.40 -0.70
N ALA A 210 2.40 -41.29 0.61
CA ALA A 210 2.68 -42.34 1.58
C ALA A 210 1.74 -43.55 1.45
N THR A 211 0.49 -43.35 1.04
CA THR A 211 -0.50 -44.44 0.81
C THR A 211 -0.37 -45.12 -0.55
N ARG A 212 0.50 -44.62 -1.44
CA ARG A 212 0.70 -45.13 -2.81
C ARG A 212 2.02 -45.89 -2.97
N LYS A 213 2.74 -46.12 -1.89
CA LYS A 213 4.01 -46.85 -1.79
C LYS A 213 3.82 -48.02 -0.86
#